data_AF-A0A4P5X868-F1
#
_entry.id   AF-A0A4P5X868-F1
#
_cell.length_a   1.000
_cell.length_b   1.000
_cell.length_c   1.000
_cell.angle_alpha   90.00
_cell.angle_beta   90.00
_cell.angle_gamma   90.00
#
_symmetry.space_group_name_H-M   'P 1'
#
loop_
_entity.id
_entity.type
_entity.pdbx_description
1 polymer ?
#
loop_
_entity_poly.entity_id
_entity_poly.type
_entity_poly.pdbx_seq_one_letter_code
_entity_poly.pdbx_strand_id
1 'polypeptide(L)'
;MNHDRGGAWDDDDDDVWDDDDEAADDSDAEPTVPCPYCREEILEEAPRCPACGNFISAEDHAGPGKPAWVIVTALICLGMAIWWAFASG
;
A
#
# COMPACT_ATOMS: atom_id res chain seq x y z
N MET A 1 35.66 56.52 15.13
CA MET A 1 34.99 55.33 14.58
C MET A 1 35.81 54.87 13.38
N ASN A 2 36.64 53.83 13.54
CA ASN A 2 37.30 53.14 12.43
C ASN A 2 36.82 51.69 12.43
N HIS A 3 36.37 51.27 11.24
CA HIS A 3 35.97 49.92 10.89
C HIS A 3 37.21 49.14 10.46
N ASP A 4 37.62 48.13 11.23
CA ASP A 4 38.59 47.13 10.78
C ASP A 4 37.99 45.74 11.06
N ARG A 5 37.26 45.25 10.04
CA ARG A 5 36.85 43.86 9.90
C ARG A 5 38.03 43.10 9.32
N GLY A 6 38.46 42.04 10.00
CA GLY A 6 39.50 41.15 9.48
C GLY A 6 39.62 39.90 10.33
N GLY A 7 38.52 39.16 10.50
CA GLY A 7 38.61 37.76 10.91
C GLY A 7 39.18 36.99 9.73
N ALA A 8 40.39 36.48 9.86
CA ALA A 8 40.95 35.51 8.95
C ALA A 8 40.16 34.21 9.18
N TRP A 9 39.28 33.91 8.24
CA TRP A 9 38.66 32.59 8.14
C TRP A 9 39.67 31.78 7.34
N ASP A 10 40.44 30.94 8.05
CA ASP A 10 41.25 29.90 7.43
C ASP A 10 40.28 28.93 6.74
N ASP A 11 40.44 28.89 5.42
CA ASP A 11 39.78 28.05 4.43
C ASP A 11 40.62 26.77 4.34
N ASP A 12 40.18 25.70 5.02
CA ASP A 12 40.61 24.31 4.78
C ASP A 12 39.77 23.38 5.67
N ASP A 13 38.69 22.82 5.12
CA ASP A 13 38.40 21.39 5.30
C ASP A 13 37.48 20.98 4.15
N ASP A 14 38.13 20.37 3.17
CA ASP A 14 37.55 19.71 2.02
C ASP A 14 36.69 18.52 2.46
N ASP A 15 35.45 18.76 2.87
CA ASP A 15 34.43 17.72 2.85
C ASP A 15 33.97 17.54 1.40
N VAL A 16 34.83 16.92 0.59
CA VAL A 16 34.46 16.27 -0.67
C VAL A 16 33.30 15.34 -0.33
N TRP A 17 32.09 15.75 -0.71
CA TRP A 17 30.94 14.87 -0.76
C TRP A 17 31.30 13.78 -1.78
N ASP A 18 31.87 12.70 -1.26
CA ASP A 18 32.02 11.43 -1.95
C ASP A 18 30.59 10.99 -2.26
N ASP A 19 30.17 11.34 -3.46
CA ASP A 19 29.01 10.82 -4.18
C ASP A 19 29.33 9.35 -4.48
N ASP A 20 29.55 8.55 -3.42
CA ASP A 20 29.41 7.12 -3.49
C ASP A 20 27.91 6.94 -3.69
N ASP A 21 27.55 6.79 -4.96
CA ASP A 21 26.29 6.27 -5.44
C ASP A 21 26.04 4.92 -4.75
N GLU A 22 25.66 4.98 -3.47
CA GLU A 22 25.08 3.89 -2.71
C GLU A 22 23.84 3.53 -3.52
N ALA A 23 24.00 2.53 -4.39
CA ALA A 23 22.92 1.94 -5.14
C ALA A 23 21.85 1.61 -4.12
N ALA A 24 20.82 2.47 -4.04
CA ALA A 24 19.76 2.39 -3.05
C ALA A 24 19.24 0.96 -3.11
N ASP A 25 19.66 0.17 -2.13
CA ASP A 25 19.33 -1.22 -1.99
C ASP A 25 17.84 -1.19 -1.73
N ASP A 26 17.04 -1.46 -2.77
CA ASP A 26 15.57 -1.49 -2.76
C ASP A 26 15.03 -2.49 -1.71
N SER A 27 15.93 -3.20 -1.01
CA SER A 27 15.71 -3.95 0.21
C SER A 27 15.16 -3.15 1.40
N ASP A 28 15.36 -1.83 1.45
CA ASP A 28 14.82 -0.97 2.54
C ASP A 28 13.48 -0.31 2.17
N ALA A 29 12.94 -0.57 0.98
CA ALA A 29 11.60 -0.14 0.63
C ALA A 29 10.56 -0.97 1.41
N GLU A 30 9.67 -0.28 2.14
CA GLU A 30 8.55 -0.94 2.82
C GLU A 30 7.70 -1.73 1.81
N PRO A 31 7.29 -2.98 2.12
CA PRO A 31 6.53 -3.81 1.19
C PRO A 31 5.19 -3.15 0.85
N THR A 32 4.87 -3.11 -0.45
CA THR A 32 3.61 -2.58 -0.96
C THR A 32 2.72 -3.68 -1.54
N VAL A 33 1.41 -3.46 -1.46
CA VAL A 33 0.36 -4.37 -1.96
C VAL A 33 -0.69 -3.58 -2.74
N PRO A 34 -1.39 -4.19 -3.72
CA PRO A 34 -2.47 -3.53 -4.43
C PRO A 34 -3.73 -3.44 -3.57
N CYS A 35 -4.33 -2.25 -3.49
CA CYS A 35 -5.59 -2.03 -2.78
C CYS A 35 -6.73 -2.92 -3.34
N PRO A 36 -7.50 -3.65 -2.51
CA PRO A 36 -8.57 -4.54 -2.98
C PRO A 36 -9.77 -3.81 -3.62
N TYR A 37 -9.89 -2.48 -3.41
CA TYR A 37 -11.01 -1.69 -3.92
C TYR A 37 -10.67 -0.91 -5.20
N CYS A 38 -9.50 -0.29 -5.26
CA CYS A 38 -9.10 0.59 -6.36
C CYS A 38 -7.85 0.11 -7.14
N ARG A 39 -7.14 -0.88 -6.60
CA ARG A 39 -5.89 -1.46 -7.13
C ARG A 39 -4.69 -0.51 -7.21
N GLU A 40 -4.75 0.62 -6.53
CA GLU A 40 -3.58 1.47 -6.32
C GLU A 40 -2.57 0.76 -5.41
N GLU A 41 -1.28 0.99 -5.63
CA GLU A 41 -0.21 0.50 -4.77
C GLU A 41 -0.24 1.26 -3.43
N ILE A 42 -0.31 0.50 -2.34
CA ILE A 42 -0.34 1.02 -0.98
C ILE A 42 0.65 0.25 -0.12
N LEU A 43 1.13 0.86 0.96
CA LEU A 43 1.93 0.15 1.97
C LEU A 43 1.12 -1.03 2.54
N GLU A 44 1.77 -2.18 2.73
CA GLU A 44 1.13 -3.37 3.29
C GLU A 44 0.50 -3.09 4.65
N GLU A 45 1.15 -2.26 5.47
CA GLU A 45 0.68 -1.86 6.80
C GLU A 45 -0.30 -0.68 6.82
N ALA A 46 -0.68 -0.13 5.65
CA ALA A 46 -1.58 1.03 5.60
C ALA A 46 -2.99 0.66 6.12
N PRO A 47 -3.47 1.26 7.24
CA PRO A 47 -4.81 0.97 7.78
C PRO A 47 -5.93 1.50 6.88
N ARG A 48 -5.61 2.45 5.99
CA ARG A 48 -6.55 3.09 5.07
C ARG A 48 -5.86 3.42 3.75
N CYS A 49 -6.50 3.08 2.64
CA CYS A 49 -6.00 3.45 1.32
C CYS A 49 -6.05 4.98 1.13
N PRO A 50 -4.92 5.64 0.81
CA PRO A 50 -4.87 7.09 0.58
C PRO A 50 -5.56 7.51 -0.72
N ALA A 51 -5.63 6.62 -1.72
CA ALA A 51 -6.24 6.92 -3.02
C ALA A 51 -7.77 6.91 -2.98
N CYS A 52 -8.38 5.88 -2.39
CA CYS A 52 -9.85 5.72 -2.36
C CYS A 52 -10.49 5.98 -0.99
N GLY A 53 -9.70 6.03 0.08
CA GLY A 53 -10.20 6.30 1.43
C GLY A 53 -10.95 5.15 2.10
N ASN A 54 -10.92 3.93 1.55
CA ASN A 54 -11.45 2.74 2.21
C ASN A 54 -10.46 2.20 3.25
N PHE A 55 -10.97 1.68 4.36
CA PHE A 55 -10.17 0.99 5.37
C PHE A 55 -9.76 -0.39 4.86
N ILE A 56 -8.50 -0.75 5.09
CA ILE A 56 -7.96 -2.08 4.77
C ILE A 56 -7.95 -2.84 6.10
N SER A 57 -8.82 -3.84 6.26
CA SER A 57 -8.82 -4.64 7.49
C SER A 57 -7.67 -5.65 7.43
N ALA A 58 -7.19 -6.11 8.58
CA ALA A 58 -6.18 -7.17 8.62
C ALA A 58 -6.63 -8.45 7.86
N GLU A 59 -7.95 -8.68 7.80
CA GLU A 59 -8.59 -9.75 7.03
C GLU A 59 -8.64 -9.49 5.52
N ASP A 60 -8.51 -8.24 5.07
CA ASP A 60 -8.48 -7.84 3.66
C ASP A 60 -7.07 -8.01 3.04
N HIS A 61 -6.02 -8.24 3.83
CA HIS A 61 -4.69 -8.63 3.33
C HIS A 61 -4.65 -10.08 2.83
N ALA A 62 -5.64 -10.90 3.20
CA ALA A 62 -5.73 -12.30 2.81
C ALA A 62 -6.34 -12.49 1.41
N GLY A 63 -5.70 -11.91 0.39
CA GLY A 63 -5.87 -12.35 -1.00
C GLY A 63 -7.26 -12.16 -1.64
N PRO A 64 -7.39 -12.52 -2.93
CA PRO A 64 -8.48 -12.08 -3.80
C PRO A 64 -9.84 -12.46 -3.22
N GLY A 65 -10.72 -11.45 -3.11
CA GLY A 65 -12.02 -11.54 -2.47
C GLY A 65 -12.79 -12.83 -2.81
N LYS A 66 -13.44 -13.38 -1.78
CA LYS A 66 -14.40 -14.51 -1.78
C LYS A 66 -14.60 -15.13 -3.17
N PRO A 67 -14.15 -16.37 -3.39
CA PRO A 67 -14.09 -16.90 -4.74
C PRO A 67 -15.50 -16.98 -5.33
N ALA A 68 -15.71 -16.34 -6.48
CA ALA A 68 -17.03 -16.06 -7.05
C ALA A 68 -17.91 -17.32 -7.22
N TRP A 69 -17.31 -18.51 -7.29
CA TRP A 69 -18.03 -19.79 -7.31
C TRP A 69 -18.92 -20.00 -6.07
N VAL A 70 -18.56 -19.45 -4.90
CA VAL A 70 -19.36 -19.54 -3.67
C VAL A 70 -20.67 -18.77 -3.81
N ILE A 71 -20.64 -17.61 -4.47
CA ILE A 71 -21.85 -16.82 -4.75
C ILE A 71 -22.72 -17.57 -5.76
N VAL A 72 -22.11 -18.12 -6.81
CA VAL A 72 -22.83 -18.90 -7.82
C VAL A 72 -23.49 -20.14 -7.21
N THR A 73 -22.79 -20.90 -6.38
CA THR A 73 -23.36 -22.09 -5.73
C THR A 73 -24.47 -21.73 -4.75
N ALA A 74 -24.31 -20.66 -3.98
CA ALA A 74 -25.37 -20.16 -3.10
C ALA A 74 -26.65 -19.82 -3.88
N LEU A 75 -26.53 -19.13 -5.02
CA LEU A 75 -27.68 -18.80 -5.88
C LEU A 75 -28.34 -20.04 -6.49
N ILE A 76 -27.56 -21.04 -6.90
CA ILE A 76 -28.08 -22.30 -7.44
C ILE A 76 -28.88 -23.06 -6.38
N CYS A 77 -28.30 -23.24 -5.18
CA CYS A 77 -28.98 -23.92 -4.07
C CYS A 77 -30.28 -23.21 -3.67
N LEU A 78 -30.24 -21.87 -3.60
CA LEU A 78 -31.40 -21.06 -3.27
C LEU A 78 -32.49 -21.17 -4.35
N GLY A 79 -32.10 -21.12 -5.64
CA GLY A 79 -33.01 -21.32 -6.77
C GLY A 79 -33.66 -22.71 -6.78
N MET A 80 -32.90 -23.76 -6.49
CA MET A 80 -33.42 -25.13 -6.38
C MET A 80 -34.42 -25.26 -5.23
N ALA A 81 -34.10 -24.70 -4.06
CA ALA A 81 -34.99 -24.74 -2.90
C ALA A 81 -36.31 -23.99 -3.15
N ILE A 82 -36.23 -22.81 -3.77
CA ILE A 82 -37.41 -22.05 -4.19
C ILE A 82 -38.24 -22.87 -5.19
N TRP A 83 -37.61 -23.40 -6.24
CA TRP A 83 -38.31 -24.15 -7.27
C TRP A 83 -38.98 -25.41 -6.72
N TRP A 84 -38.32 -26.12 -5.81
CA TRP A 84 -38.89 -27.25 -5.08
C TRP A 84 -40.09 -26.85 -4.24
N ALA A 85 -40.01 -25.76 -3.47
CA ALA A 85 -41.13 -25.28 -2.66
C ALA A 85 -42.35 -24.93 -3.51
N PHE A 86 -42.15 -24.32 -4.68
CA PHE A 86 -43.22 -24.01 -5.63
C PHE A 86 -43.74 -25.23 -6.41
N ALA A 87 -42.91 -26.24 -6.64
CA ALA A 87 -43.33 -27.49 -7.30
C ALA A 87 -44.01 -28.47 -6.33
N SER A 88 -43.81 -28.31 -5.02
CA SER A 88 -44.36 -29.16 -3.95
C SER A 88 -45.64 -28.58 -3.32
N GLY A 89 -46.07 -27.38 -3.72
CA GLY A 89 -47.29 -26.71 -3.28
C GLY A 89 -48.33 -26.65 -4.39
#